data_AF-A0A6G2PRJ4-F1
#
_entry.id   AF-A0A6G2PRJ4-F1
#
_cell.length_a   1.000
_cell.length_b   1.000
_cell.length_c   1.000
_cell.angle_alpha   90.00
_cell.angle_beta   90.00
_cell.angle_gamma   90.00
#
_symmetry.space_group_name_H-M   'P 1'
#
loop_
_entity.id
_entity.type
_entity.pdbx_description
1 polymer ?
#
loop_
_entity_poly.entity_id
_entity_poly.type
_entity_poly.pdbx_seq_one_letter_code
_entity_poly.pdbx_strand_id
1 'polypeptide(L)'
;MIIKLKVEGVEYEWDGDRLLVAEARELKVHTGFTPGRWLAAVDEGDPDALAALIYLAKKRAGETLRFSDLDTLDYADFDLEVADPEGAQADGQSDDQAEALAGVDPTPVSGETGPTPSSVTSPTSEPSPTTSSTPQPTLAP
;
A
#
# COMPACT_ATOMS: atom_id res chain seq x y z
N MET A 1 -14.33 -1.31 12.80
CA MET A 1 -14.11 -2.30 11.74
C MET A 1 -13.11 -3.32 12.23
N ILE A 2 -13.50 -4.60 12.29
CA ILE A 2 -12.60 -5.70 12.62
C ILE A 2 -12.29 -6.42 11.31
N ILE A 3 -11.00 -6.56 11.02
CA ILE A 3 -10.53 -7.23 9.81
C ILE A 3 -9.84 -8.52 10.24
N LYS A 4 -10.32 -9.65 9.72
CA LYS A 4 -9.68 -10.94 9.87
C LYS A 4 -8.87 -11.20 8.62
N LEU A 5 -7.62 -11.59 8.81
CA LEU A 5 -6.70 -11.85 7.72
C LEU A 5 -5.98 -13.15 7.98
N LYS A 6 -5.99 -14.02 6.98
CA LYS A 6 -5.29 -15.29 7.02
C LYS A 6 -4.09 -15.20 6.11
N VAL A 7 -2.90 -15.33 6.67
CA VAL A 7 -1.63 -15.22 5.93
C VAL A 7 -0.81 -16.47 6.24
N GLU A 8 -0.41 -17.22 5.20
CA GLU A 8 0.38 -18.45 5.35
C GLU A 8 -0.28 -19.48 6.30
N GLY A 9 -1.62 -19.52 6.31
CA GLY A 9 -2.41 -20.39 7.17
C GLY A 9 -2.57 -19.89 8.63
N VAL A 10 -2.00 -18.75 9.00
CA VAL A 10 -2.17 -18.14 10.33
C VAL A 10 -3.23 -17.05 10.28
N GLU A 11 -4.21 -17.14 11.18
CA GLU A 11 -5.28 -16.14 11.31
C GLU A 11 -4.85 -15.02 12.26
N TYR A 12 -5.01 -13.79 11.79
CA TYR A 12 -4.78 -12.58 12.54
C TYR A 12 -6.05 -11.74 12.56
N GLU A 13 -6.29 -11.08 13.69
CA GLU A 13 -7.39 -10.14 13.85
C GLU A 13 -6.82 -8.73 14.04
N TRP A 14 -7.32 -7.78 13.24
CA TRP A 14 -6.92 -6.39 13.31
C TRP A 14 -8.13 -5.48 13.52
N ASP A 15 -8.08 -4.68 14.59
CA ASP A 15 -9.07 -3.64 14.89
C ASP A 15 -8.63 -2.31 14.28
N GLY A 16 -9.38 -1.86 13.27
CA GLY A 16 -9.11 -0.63 12.55
C GLY A 16 -9.51 0.65 13.22
N ASP A 17 -10.37 0.58 14.24
CA ASP A 17 -10.67 1.75 15.08
C ASP A 17 -9.51 2.06 16.05
N ARG A 18 -8.58 1.11 16.21
CA ARG A 18 -7.45 1.24 17.14
C ARG A 18 -6.12 1.57 16.48
N LEU A 19 -6.10 2.20 15.31
CA LEU A 19 -4.83 2.59 14.67
C LEU A 19 -4.06 3.61 15.52
N LEU A 20 -2.85 3.26 15.96
CA LEU A 20 -2.01 4.16 16.76
C LEU A 20 -1.35 5.22 15.87
N VAL A 21 -1.05 6.39 16.44
CA VAL A 21 -0.38 7.48 15.72
C VAL A 21 1.01 7.07 15.20
N ALA A 22 1.71 6.21 15.94
CA ALA A 22 3.00 5.68 15.51
C ALA A 22 2.86 4.80 14.25
N GLU A 23 1.89 3.87 14.27
CA GLU A 23 1.57 2.99 13.14
C GLU A 23 1.11 3.80 11.92
N ALA A 24 0.25 4.82 12.12
CA ALA A 24 -0.19 5.71 11.05
C ALA A 24 0.96 6.48 10.38
N ARG A 25 2.00 6.85 11.15
CA ARG A 25 3.20 7.49 10.59
C ARG A 25 4.04 6.50 9.79
N GLU A 26 4.25 5.29 10.32
CA GLU A 26 4.99 4.24 9.61
C GLU A 26 4.28 3.85 8.30
N LEU A 27 2.96 3.69 8.35
CA LEU A 27 2.12 3.43 7.18
C LEU A 27 2.33 4.49 6.11
N LYS A 28 2.30 5.77 6.48
CA LYS A 28 2.54 6.87 5.55
C LYS A 28 3.95 6.86 4.96
N VAL A 29 4.96 6.43 5.74
CA VAL A 29 6.34 6.32 5.26
C VAL A 29 6.46 5.22 4.20
N HIS A 30 5.78 4.09 4.38
CA HIS A 30 5.88 2.95 3.47
C HIS A 30 4.99 3.08 2.24
N THR A 31 3.73 3.47 2.41
CA THR A 31 2.72 3.50 1.33
C THR A 31 2.51 4.89 0.72
N GLY A 32 2.94 5.95 1.42
CA GLY A 32 2.58 7.32 1.06
C GLY A 32 1.13 7.73 1.39
N PHE A 33 0.30 6.82 1.90
CA PHE A 33 -1.10 7.09 2.19
C PHE A 33 -1.31 7.74 3.56
N THR A 34 -2.34 8.59 3.65
CA THR A 34 -2.91 9.00 4.94
C THR A 34 -3.88 7.93 5.43
N PRO A 35 -4.15 7.81 6.75
CA PRO A 35 -5.02 6.75 7.27
C PRO A 35 -6.38 6.64 6.57
N GLY A 36 -7.05 7.76 6.28
CA GLY A 36 -8.34 7.73 5.57
C GLY A 36 -8.22 7.27 4.11
N ARG A 37 -7.14 7.64 3.40
CA ARG A 37 -6.89 7.17 2.03
C ARG A 37 -6.49 5.69 2.03
N TRP A 38 -5.75 5.27 3.04
CA TRP A 38 -5.31 3.89 3.17
C TRP A 38 -6.49 2.95 3.41
N LEU A 39 -7.46 3.31 4.26
CA LEU A 39 -8.67 2.50 4.44
C LEU A 39 -9.41 2.31 3.10
N ALA A 40 -9.62 3.39 2.35
CA ALA A 40 -10.22 3.29 1.01
C ALA A 40 -9.40 2.42 0.05
N ALA A 41 -8.06 2.51 0.11
CA ALA A 41 -7.18 1.68 -0.71
C ALA A 41 -7.21 0.19 -0.31
N VAL A 42 -7.41 -0.12 0.98
CA VAL A 42 -7.67 -1.49 1.45
C VAL A 42 -8.98 -2.01 0.88
N ASP A 43 -10.06 -1.21 0.90
CA ASP A 43 -11.34 -1.57 0.29
C ASP A 43 -11.23 -1.77 -1.24
N GLU A 44 -10.38 -0.99 -1.92
CA GLU A 44 -10.11 -1.11 -3.34
C GLU A 44 -9.18 -2.29 -3.70
N GLY A 45 -8.61 -2.98 -2.70
CA GLY A 45 -7.66 -4.09 -2.91
C GLY A 45 -6.30 -3.63 -3.44
N ASP A 46 -5.86 -2.42 -3.10
CA ASP A 46 -4.55 -1.91 -3.49
C ASP A 46 -3.43 -2.74 -2.82
N PRO A 47 -2.44 -3.24 -3.59
CA PRO A 47 -1.45 -4.17 -3.07
C PRO A 47 -0.56 -3.55 -2.00
N ASP A 48 -0.20 -2.27 -2.12
CA ASP A 48 0.60 -1.56 -1.11
C ASP A 48 -0.21 -1.36 0.18
N ALA A 49 -1.50 -1.07 0.05
CA ALA A 49 -2.39 -0.94 1.19
C ALA A 49 -2.59 -2.28 1.93
N LEU A 50 -2.75 -3.39 1.20
CA LEU A 50 -2.87 -4.74 1.75
C LEU A 50 -1.58 -5.20 2.41
N ALA A 51 -0.42 -4.96 1.78
CA ALA A 51 0.88 -5.23 2.40
C ALA A 51 1.03 -4.46 3.72
N ALA A 52 0.63 -3.18 3.77
CA ALA A 52 0.65 -2.41 5.01
C ALA A 52 -0.31 -2.95 6.08
N LEU A 53 -1.46 -3.49 5.70
CA LEU A 53 -2.39 -4.13 6.62
C LEU A 53 -1.77 -5.39 7.24
N ILE A 54 -1.20 -6.28 6.42
CA ILE A 54 -0.51 -7.50 6.87
C ILE A 54 0.65 -7.14 7.78
N TYR A 55 1.43 -6.12 7.42
CA TYR A 55 2.52 -5.60 8.23
C TYR A 55 2.07 -5.25 9.65
N LEU A 56 1.01 -4.44 9.75
CA LEU A 56 0.49 -3.97 11.03
C LEU A 56 -0.10 -5.12 11.86
N ALA A 57 -0.78 -6.07 11.22
CA ALA A 57 -1.37 -7.21 11.90
C ALA A 57 -0.31 -8.16 12.49
N LYS A 58 0.70 -8.56 11.69
CA LYS A 58 1.82 -9.38 12.17
C LYS A 58 2.62 -8.66 13.27
N LYS A 59 2.85 -7.35 13.11
CA LYS A 59 3.52 -6.53 14.13
C LYS A 59 2.75 -6.49 15.46
N ARG A 60 1.42 -6.41 15.44
CA ARG A 60 0.58 -6.47 16.64
C ARG A 60 0.56 -7.84 17.30
N ALA A 61 0.71 -8.92 16.52
CA ALA A 61 0.92 -10.26 17.04
C ALA A 61 2.28 -10.44 17.73
N GLY A 62 3.16 -9.41 17.69
CA GLY A 62 4.47 -9.43 18.32
C GLY A 62 5.59 -9.92 17.40
N GLU A 63 5.31 -10.12 16.11
CA GLU A 63 6.33 -10.48 15.15
C GLU A 63 7.21 -9.27 14.81
N THR A 64 8.52 -9.50 14.74
CA THR A 64 9.48 -8.48 14.34
C THR A 64 9.78 -8.67 12.85
N LEU A 65 8.96 -8.08 11.99
CA LEU A 65 9.16 -8.07 10.54
C LEU A 65 9.52 -6.68 10.03
N ARG A 66 10.19 -6.63 8.87
CA ARG A 66 10.38 -5.40 8.10
C ARG A 66 9.33 -5.37 6.99
N PHE A 67 8.99 -4.16 6.55
CA PHE A 67 8.04 -3.98 5.46
C PHE A 67 8.47 -4.73 4.19
N SER A 68 9.77 -4.73 3.88
CA SER A 68 10.34 -5.44 2.72
C SER A 68 10.26 -6.96 2.80
N ASP A 69 9.99 -7.55 3.97
CA ASP A 69 9.76 -8.99 4.05
C ASP A 69 8.41 -9.38 3.40
N LEU A 70 7.54 -8.41 3.14
CA LEU A 70 6.24 -8.62 2.49
C LEU A 70 6.33 -8.58 0.95
N ASP A 71 7.43 -8.09 0.37
CA ASP A 71 7.63 -8.06 -1.08
C ASP A 71 7.70 -9.48 -1.70
N THR A 72 8.00 -10.48 -0.87
CA THR A 72 8.07 -11.89 -1.29
C THR A 72 6.79 -12.67 -1.00
N LEU A 73 5.79 -12.03 -0.39
CA LEU A 73 4.52 -12.68 -0.07
C LEU A 73 3.76 -12.91 -1.38
N ASP A 74 3.27 -14.13 -1.60
CA ASP A 74 2.41 -14.40 -2.74
C ASP A 74 1.01 -13.83 -2.45
N TYR A 75 0.49 -13.05 -3.40
CA TYR A 75 -0.85 -12.48 -3.28
C TYR A 75 -1.94 -13.55 -3.20
N ALA A 76 -1.68 -14.74 -3.75
CA ALA A 76 -2.60 -15.87 -3.67
C ALA A 76 -2.62 -16.58 -2.30
N ASP A 77 -1.65 -16.32 -1.42
CA ASP A 77 -1.50 -17.04 -0.13
C ASP A 77 -2.12 -16.31 1.06
N PHE A 78 -2.84 -15.21 0.81
CA PHE A 78 -3.57 -14.51 1.85
C PHE A 78 -5.04 -14.27 1.51
N ASP A 79 -5.87 -14.35 2.55
CA ASP A 79 -7.31 -14.17 2.49
C ASP A 79 -7.72 -13.05 3.46
N LEU A 80 -8.60 -12.17 3.01
CA LEU A 80 -9.03 -10.98 3.73
C LEU A 80 -10.55 -11.03 3.96
N GLU A 81 -10.96 -11.29 5.19
CA GLU A 81 -12.36 -11.21 5.61
C GLU A 81 -12.61 -9.95 6.44
N VAL A 82 -13.38 -9.02 5.87
CA VAL A 82 -13.84 -7.83 6.60
C VAL A 82 -15.11 -8.19 7.37
N ALA A 83 -15.02 -8.24 8.70
CA ALA A 83 -16.19 -8.43 9.55
C ALA A 83 -16.84 -7.08 9.88
N ASP A 84 -17.85 -6.70 9.10
CA ASP A 84 -18.69 -5.55 9.44
C ASP A 84 -19.69 -5.93 10.56
N PRO A 85 -19.73 -5.18 11.68
CA PRO A 85 -20.63 -5.49 12.79
C PRO A 85 -22.12 -5.28 12.45
N GLU A 86 -22.45 -4.63 11.32
CA GLU A 86 -23.81 -4.36 10.88
C GLU A 86 -24.17 -5.09 9.57
N GLY A 87 -23.74 -6.34 9.42
CA GLY A 87 -24.22 -7.16 8.31
C GLY A 87 -23.39 -8.38 8.06
N ALA A 88 -23.82 -9.52 8.62
CA ALA A 88 -23.38 -10.82 8.17
C ALA A 88 -23.72 -11.02 6.68
N GLN A 89 -22.78 -10.71 5.80
CA GLN A 89 -22.69 -11.31 4.47
C GLN A 89 -21.41 -12.14 4.50
N ALA A 90 -21.60 -13.45 4.66
CA ALA A 90 -20.55 -14.43 4.53
C ALA A 90 -20.19 -14.55 3.05
N ASP A 91 -19.07 -13.99 2.64
CA ASP A 91 -18.43 -14.32 1.38
C ASP A 91 -17.24 -15.22 1.67
N GLY A 92 -17.55 -16.48 1.99
CA GLY A 92 -16.59 -17.56 1.90
C GLY A 92 -16.33 -17.83 0.42
N GLN A 93 -15.31 -17.20 -0.16
CA GLN A 93 -14.87 -17.55 -1.51
C GLN A 93 -13.84 -18.68 -1.42
N SER A 94 -14.39 -19.89 -1.60
CA SER A 94 -13.66 -21.15 -1.66
C SER A 94 -12.75 -21.20 -2.89
N ASP A 95 -11.54 -21.72 -2.67
CA ASP A 95 -10.70 -22.40 -3.64
C ASP A 95 -11.54 -23.38 -4.51
N ASP A 96 -11.73 -23.11 -5.80
CA ASP A 96 -11.81 -24.11 -6.87
C ASP A 96 -11.79 -23.46 -8.28
N GLN A 97 -10.71 -23.71 -9.02
CA GLN A 97 -10.74 -24.23 -10.40
C GLN A 97 -11.17 -23.33 -11.59
N ALA A 98 -10.13 -22.90 -12.34
CA ALA A 98 -9.90 -23.05 -13.79
C ALA A 98 -11.04 -22.90 -14.84
N GLU A 99 -10.71 -22.05 -15.83
CA GLU A 99 -11.09 -22.09 -17.26
C GLU A 99 -12.54 -21.78 -17.67
N ALA A 100 -12.74 -20.60 -18.29
CA ALA A 100 -13.27 -20.50 -19.67
C ALA A 100 -13.18 -19.07 -20.23
N LEU A 101 -12.49 -18.95 -21.37
CA LEU A 101 -12.42 -17.80 -22.26
C LEU A 101 -13.80 -17.46 -22.87
N ALA A 102 -14.15 -16.17 -22.97
CA ALA A 102 -14.91 -15.62 -24.10
C ALA A 102 -14.86 -14.08 -24.10
N GLY A 103 -14.49 -13.52 -25.25
CA GLY A 103 -14.06 -12.13 -25.42
C GLY A 103 -15.12 -11.05 -25.20
N VAL A 104 -14.63 -9.87 -24.82
CA VAL A 104 -15.34 -8.61 -25.02
C VAL A 104 -14.40 -7.64 -25.75
N ASP A 105 -14.89 -7.22 -26.90
CA ASP A 105 -14.28 -6.35 -27.91
C ASP A 105 -14.08 -4.92 -27.38
N PRO A 106 -12.88 -4.32 -27.45
CA PRO A 106 -12.71 -2.90 -27.16
C PRO A 106 -13.02 -2.06 -28.40
N THR A 107 -14.19 -1.41 -28.44
CA THR A 107 -14.49 -0.39 -29.45
C THR A 107 -13.71 0.90 -29.16
N PRO A 108 -12.94 1.44 -30.12
CA PRO A 108 -12.24 2.72 -29.96
C PRO A 108 -13.16 3.89 -30.33
N VAL A 109 -13.27 4.91 -29.46
CA VAL A 109 -13.85 6.21 -29.85
C VAL A 109 -12.73 7.19 -30.18
N SER A 110 -12.61 7.50 -31.47
CA SER A 110 -11.73 8.54 -32.01
C SER A 110 -12.49 9.85 -32.18
N GLY A 111 -11.83 10.95 -31.81
CA GLY A 111 -12.02 12.28 -32.39
C GLY A 111 -12.70 13.30 -31.48
N GLU A 112 -12.01 14.37 -31.09
CA GLU A 112 -12.03 15.60 -31.89
C GLU A 112 -10.93 16.58 -31.44
N THR A 113 -10.46 17.35 -32.42
CA THR A 113 -9.28 18.21 -32.46
C THR A 113 -9.64 19.63 -32.05
N GLY A 114 -8.83 20.30 -31.22
CA GLY A 114 -8.99 21.72 -30.88
C GLY A 114 -7.64 22.41 -30.60
N PRO A 115 -7.40 23.65 -31.05
CA PRO A 115 -6.06 24.13 -31.40
C PRO A 115 -5.25 24.79 -30.26
N THR A 116 -3.93 24.60 -30.31
CA THR A 116 -2.82 25.44 -29.80
C THR A 116 -2.97 26.89 -30.35
N PRO A 117 -2.42 28.00 -29.75
CA PRO A 117 -1.18 28.11 -28.96
C PRO A 117 -1.22 29.12 -27.77
N SER A 118 -0.19 29.21 -26.91
CA SER A 118 0.87 30.23 -27.04
C SER A 118 1.98 30.04 -25.99
N SER A 119 3.22 30.13 -26.47
CA SER A 119 4.49 30.21 -25.73
C SER A 119 4.61 31.48 -24.87
N VAL A 120 5.20 31.38 -23.67
CA VAL A 120 5.98 32.48 -23.02
C VAL A 120 7.07 31.88 -22.09
N THR A 121 8.31 31.91 -22.59
CA THR A 121 9.64 32.20 -21.98
C THR A 121 10.12 31.59 -20.65
N SER A 122 11.24 30.85 -20.76
CA SER A 122 12.33 30.57 -19.77
C SER A 122 13.07 31.86 -19.29
N PRO A 123 14.17 31.85 -18.47
CA PRO A 123 14.96 30.77 -17.84
C PRO A 123 15.47 31.04 -16.37
N THR A 124 16.33 30.14 -15.85
CA THR A 124 17.50 30.40 -14.98
C THR A 124 17.35 30.36 -13.44
N SER A 125 17.99 29.35 -12.82
CA SER A 125 19.07 29.43 -11.78
C SER A 125 19.22 28.05 -11.11
N GLU A 126 20.16 27.19 -11.53
CA GLU A 126 21.57 27.05 -11.04
C GLU A 126 21.69 26.21 -9.73
N PRO A 127 22.60 25.21 -9.66
CA PRO A 127 22.65 24.22 -8.57
C PRO A 127 23.36 24.76 -7.32
N SER A 128 22.94 24.30 -6.14
CA SER A 128 23.69 24.54 -4.89
C SER A 128 24.77 23.45 -4.71
N PRO A 129 26.06 23.82 -4.54
CA PRO A 129 27.12 22.88 -4.25
C PRO A 129 27.12 22.40 -2.79
N THR A 130 27.47 21.12 -2.65
CA THR A 130 27.84 20.37 -1.46
C THR A 130 28.82 21.09 -0.53
N THR A 131 28.54 21.13 0.77
CA THR A 131 29.59 21.26 1.80
C THR A 131 29.68 19.98 2.60
N SER A 132 30.69 19.18 2.26
CA SER A 132 31.19 18.04 3.03
C SER A 132 31.99 18.56 4.22
N SER A 133 31.50 18.37 5.44
CA SER A 133 32.29 18.60 6.66
C SER A 133 32.88 17.27 7.14
N THR A 134 34.12 17.01 6.75
CA THR A 134 34.97 15.94 7.28
C THR A 134 35.41 16.30 8.71
N PRO A 135 35.18 15.45 9.74
CA PRO A 135 35.75 15.65 11.06
C PRO A 135 37.26 15.36 11.07
N GLN A 136 38.02 16.23 11.75
CA GLN A 136 39.46 16.12 11.95
C GLN A 136 39.76 15.09 13.08
N PRO A 137 40.70 14.15 12.92
CA PRO A 137 41.17 13.33 14.03
C PRO A 137 42.16 14.14 14.90
N THR A 138 41.78 14.41 16.14
CA THR A 138 42.69 14.91 17.18
C THR A 138 43.58 13.76 17.65
N LEU A 139 44.86 13.80 17.29
CA LEU A 139 45.91 13.04 17.96
C LEU A 139 46.17 13.66 19.34
N ALA A 140 46.16 12.84 20.39
CA ALA A 140 46.70 13.19 21.70
C ALA A 140 48.04 12.45 21.93
N PRO A 141 49.03 13.09 22.58
CA PRO A 141 50.28 12.43 23.01
C PRO A 141 50.09 11.54 24.24
#